data_AF-B6DVZ7-F1
#
_entry.id   AF-B6DVZ7-F1
#
_cell.length_a   1.000
_cell.length_b   1.000
_cell.length_c   1.000
_cell.angle_alpha   90.00
_cell.angle_beta   90.00
_cell.angle_gamma   90.00
#
_symmetry.space_group_name_H-M   'P 1'
#
loop_
_entity.id
_entity.type
_entity.pdbx_description
1 polymer ?
#
loop_
_entity_poly.entity_id
_entity_poly.type
_entity_poly.pdbx_seq_one_letter_code
_entity_poly.pdbx_strand_id
1 'polypeptide(L)'
;HKLSSKFEASYFVKNVRENSEKADGLDHLKKTLLKEILKEEGLSIRSTSVQKRLSRTKVLIVLDDVSSSMQMEHLAGDRLQYGIGSRTIITSRDRGTLRQTVEEDNIYEVEVLKLDDALQLFCSRAFKNNSTRRTDCKELAE
;
A
#
# COMPACT_ATOMS: atom_id res chain seq x y z
N HIS A 1 12.36 -2.79 -6.85
CA HIS A 1 13.31 -3.54 -5.99
C HIS A 1 14.27 -2.67 -5.15
N LYS A 2 14.58 -1.42 -5.50
CA LYS A 2 15.63 -0.63 -4.80
C LYS A 2 15.23 -0.02 -3.44
N LEU A 3 13.94 0.10 -3.14
CA LEU A 3 13.46 0.74 -1.90
C LEU A 3 13.23 -0.25 -0.76
N SER A 4 12.60 -1.41 -1.03
CA SER A 4 12.31 -2.43 -0.03
C SER A 4 13.57 -3.05 0.58
N SER A 5 14.69 -3.08 -0.15
CA SER A 5 15.98 -3.57 0.35
C SER A 5 16.58 -2.75 1.51
N LYS A 6 16.00 -1.57 1.83
CA LYS A 6 16.39 -0.74 2.99
C LYS A 6 15.64 -1.09 4.28
N PHE A 7 14.72 -2.06 4.20
CA PHE A 7 13.86 -2.52 5.27
C PHE A 7 14.09 -4.02 5.48
N GLU A 8 13.87 -4.50 6.70
CA GLU A 8 14.03 -5.90 7.08
C GLU A 8 12.84 -6.75 6.61
N ALA A 9 11.66 -6.13 6.56
CA ALA A 9 10.47 -6.73 5.98
C ALA A 9 9.68 -5.69 5.16
N SER A 10 8.93 -6.17 4.17
CA SER A 10 8.01 -5.32 3.44
C SER A 10 6.79 -6.11 3.00
N TYR A 11 5.61 -5.49 3.03
CA TYR A 11 4.39 -6.13 2.59
C TYR A 11 3.44 -5.15 1.90
N PHE A 12 2.82 -5.62 0.82
CA PHE A 12 1.83 -4.87 0.06
C PHE A 12 0.44 -5.48 0.26
N VAL A 13 -0.41 -4.77 0.98
CA VAL A 13 -1.79 -5.16 1.24
C VAL A 13 -2.65 -4.58 0.12
N LYS A 14 -3.01 -5.41 -0.85
CA LYS A 14 -3.83 -5.01 -2.01
C LYS A 14 -5.32 -4.94 -1.67
N ASN A 15 -6.03 -4.04 -2.35
CA ASN A 15 -7.50 -3.93 -2.34
C ASN A 15 -8.08 -3.98 -0.90
N VAL A 16 -7.62 -3.12 -0.01
CA VAL A 16 -8.05 -3.12 1.40
C VAL A 16 -9.55 -2.97 1.52
N ARG A 17 -10.17 -2.04 0.77
CA ARG A 17 -11.62 -1.86 0.72
C ARG A 17 -12.35 -3.18 0.43
N GLU A 18 -12.09 -3.78 -0.73
CA GLU A 18 -12.75 -5.02 -1.16
C GLU A 18 -12.50 -6.19 -0.20
N ASN A 19 -11.26 -6.35 0.28
CA ASN A 19 -10.92 -7.45 1.17
C ASN A 19 -11.48 -7.28 2.58
N SER A 20 -11.70 -6.04 3.03
CA SER A 20 -12.28 -5.75 4.34
C SER A 20 -13.77 -6.09 4.43
N GLU A 21 -14.48 -6.08 3.29
CA GLU A 21 -15.92 -6.37 3.19
C GLU A 21 -16.26 -7.86 3.27
N LYS A 22 -15.24 -8.74 3.15
CA LYS A 22 -15.39 -10.18 3.32
C LYS A 22 -15.63 -10.52 4.80
N ALA A 23 -16.24 -11.68 5.06
CA ALA A 23 -16.37 -12.19 6.43
C ALA A 23 -14.99 -12.25 7.10
N ASP A 24 -14.88 -11.62 8.28
CA ASP A 24 -13.63 -11.45 9.03
C ASP A 24 -12.46 -10.82 8.22
N GLY A 25 -12.78 -10.05 7.18
CA GLY A 25 -11.82 -9.57 6.19
C GLY A 25 -10.71 -8.72 6.77
N LEU A 26 -11.04 -7.76 7.66
CA LEU A 26 -10.05 -6.93 8.35
C LEU A 26 -9.12 -7.75 9.25
N ASP A 27 -9.67 -8.68 10.02
CA ASP A 27 -8.89 -9.55 10.89
C ASP A 27 -7.97 -10.47 10.08
N HIS A 28 -8.46 -10.98 8.95
CA HIS A 28 -7.67 -11.76 8.01
C HIS A 28 -6.51 -10.92 7.46
N LEU A 29 -6.77 -9.72 6.93
CA LEU A 29 -5.74 -8.81 6.44
C LEU A 29 -4.68 -8.51 7.50
N LYS A 30 -5.09 -8.27 8.74
CA LYS A 30 -4.17 -8.03 9.86
C LYS A 30 -3.33 -9.26 10.21
N LYS A 31 -3.94 -10.45 10.27
CA LYS A 31 -3.20 -11.71 10.49
C LYS A 31 -2.20 -11.96 9.37
N THR A 32 -2.58 -11.75 8.11
CA THR A 32 -1.68 -11.88 6.97
C THR A 32 -0.53 -10.87 7.05
N LEU A 33 -0.79 -9.61 7.39
CA LEU A 33 0.24 -8.59 7.59
C LEU A 33 1.27 -9.03 8.64
N LEU A 34 0.81 -9.50 9.80
CA LEU A 34 1.69 -10.00 10.86
C LEU A 34 2.51 -11.20 10.41
N LYS A 35 1.86 -12.16 9.73
CA LYS A 35 2.52 -13.33 9.16
C LYS A 35 3.61 -12.94 8.20
N GLU A 36 3.36 -11.98 7.32
CA GLU A 36 4.33 -11.59 6.29
C GLU A 36 5.50 -10.79 6.84
N ILE A 37 5.29 -10.00 7.90
CA ILE A 37 6.36 -9.25 8.56
C ILE A 37 7.23 -10.18 9.42
N LEU A 38 6.62 -11.06 10.21
CA LEU A 38 7.32 -11.89 11.19
C LEU A 38 7.62 -13.31 10.72
N LYS A 39 7.15 -13.68 9.53
CA LYS A 39 7.30 -15.00 8.89
C LYS A 39 6.83 -16.17 9.76
N GLU A 40 5.70 -15.97 10.45
CA GLU A 40 5.12 -16.93 11.39
C GLU A 40 3.58 -16.89 11.38
N GLU A 41 2.93 -18.04 11.57
CA GLU A 41 1.47 -18.17 11.56
C GLU A 41 0.86 -18.08 12.96
N GLY A 42 -0.47 -17.92 13.04
CA GLY A 42 -1.19 -17.93 14.32
C GLY A 42 -0.90 -16.74 15.23
N LEU A 43 -0.24 -15.70 14.70
CA LEU A 43 0.17 -14.54 15.48
C LEU A 43 -1.04 -13.71 15.95
N SER A 44 -0.99 -13.28 17.20
CA SER A 44 -1.94 -12.36 17.78
C SER A 44 -1.25 -11.07 18.17
N ILE A 45 -1.78 -9.93 17.72
CA ILE A 45 -1.27 -8.61 18.11
C ILE A 45 -1.40 -8.35 19.62
N ARG A 46 -2.26 -9.10 20.32
CA ARG A 46 -2.39 -9.01 21.78
C ARG A 46 -1.21 -9.66 22.52
N SER A 47 -0.39 -10.44 21.83
CA SER A 47 0.81 -11.05 22.41
C SER A 47 1.92 -10.01 22.58
N THR A 48 2.44 -9.90 23.80
CA THR A 48 3.59 -9.03 24.11
C THR A 48 4.85 -9.44 23.34
N SER A 49 5.02 -10.73 23.04
CA SER A 49 6.15 -11.22 22.23
C SER A 49 6.06 -10.74 20.78
N VAL A 50 4.85 -10.71 20.21
CA VAL A 50 4.59 -10.20 18.86
C VAL A 50 4.87 -8.70 18.81
N GLN A 51 4.32 -7.93 19.74
CA GLN A 51 4.54 -6.47 19.80
C GLN A 51 6.03 -6.12 19.93
N LYS A 52 6.76 -6.84 20.80
CA LYS A 52 8.21 -6.63 20.99
C LYS A 52 9.04 -6.97 19.76
N ARG A 53 8.60 -7.92 18.94
CA ARG A 53 9.27 -8.26 17.67
C ARG A 53 8.99 -7.19 16.62
N LEU A 54 7.72 -6.79 16.46
CA LEU A 54 7.34 -5.72 15.54
C LEU A 54 8.12 -4.43 15.83
N SER A 55 8.22 -4.03 17.10
CA SER A 55 8.91 -2.79 17.50
C SER A 55 10.42 -2.82 17.28
N ARG A 56 10.99 -3.97 16.90
CA ARG A 56 12.41 -4.14 16.54
C ARG A 56 12.60 -4.34 15.05
N THR A 57 11.54 -4.61 14.30
CA THR A 57 11.63 -4.89 12.86
C THR A 57 11.37 -3.63 12.07
N LYS A 58 12.33 -3.21 11.25
CA LYS A 58 12.15 -2.05 10.36
C LYS A 58 11.39 -2.47 9.10
N VAL A 59 10.15 -1.98 8.94
CA VAL A 59 9.23 -2.43 7.88
C VAL A 59 8.84 -1.37 6.86
N LEU A 60 8.55 -1.80 5.64
CA LEU A 60 7.85 -1.00 4.63
C LEU A 60 6.49 -1.63 4.33
N ILE A 61 5.41 -0.97 4.70
CA ILE A 61 4.04 -1.44 4.46
C ILE A 61 3.38 -0.52 3.43
N VAL A 62 2.67 -1.10 2.47
CA VAL A 62 1.82 -0.35 1.55
C VAL A 62 0.39 -0.89 1.68
N LEU A 63 -0.55 -0.02 2.06
CA LEU A 63 -1.98 -0.32 2.16
C LEU A 63 -2.70 0.29 0.95
N ASP A 64 -3.23 -0.55 0.08
CA ASP A 64 -3.84 -0.14 -1.18
C ASP A 64 -5.35 0.02 -1.08
N ASP A 65 -5.90 1.07 -1.70
CA ASP A 65 -7.36 1.29 -1.83
C ASP A 65 -8.09 1.30 -0.48
N VAL A 66 -7.57 2.08 0.48
CA VAL A 66 -8.20 2.28 1.79
C VAL A 66 -9.33 3.30 1.67
N SER A 67 -10.50 2.97 2.22
CA SER A 67 -11.74 3.75 2.07
C SER A 67 -12.44 4.09 3.39
N SER A 68 -11.86 3.75 4.54
CA SER A 68 -12.38 4.17 5.84
C SER A 68 -11.28 4.29 6.90
N SER A 69 -11.49 5.16 7.89
CA SER A 69 -10.62 5.28 9.07
C SER A 69 -10.58 4.00 9.90
N MET A 70 -11.67 3.24 9.95
CA MET A 70 -11.71 1.94 10.61
C MET A 70 -10.70 0.95 10.01
N GLN A 71 -10.56 0.90 8.67
CA GLN A 71 -9.57 0.06 8.01
C GLN A 71 -8.14 0.51 8.37
N MET A 72 -7.89 1.82 8.40
CA MET A 72 -6.59 2.39 8.78
C MET A 72 -6.23 2.07 10.22
N GLU A 73 -7.12 2.37 11.17
CA GLU A 73 -6.88 2.12 12.59
C GLU A 73 -6.65 0.63 12.86
N HIS A 74 -7.40 -0.24 12.17
CA HIS A 74 -7.25 -1.68 12.33
C HIS A 74 -5.90 -2.20 11.80
N LEU A 75 -5.43 -1.69 10.66
CA LEU A 75 -4.23 -2.18 9.95
C LEU A 75 -2.95 -1.39 10.25
N ALA A 76 -3.05 -0.18 10.78
CA ALA A 76 -1.93 0.74 11.01
C ALA A 76 -2.06 1.59 12.29
N GLY A 77 -3.04 1.33 13.15
CA GLY A 77 -3.19 2.08 14.42
C GLY A 77 -2.12 1.75 15.46
N ASP A 78 -2.15 2.50 16.58
CA ASP A 78 -1.11 2.59 17.61
C ASP A 78 -0.60 1.27 18.21
N ARG A 79 -1.37 0.19 18.09
CA ARG A 79 -0.95 -1.15 18.57
C ARG A 79 0.09 -1.80 17.67
N LEU A 80 0.30 -1.30 16.45
CA LEU A 80 1.26 -1.81 15.47
C LEU A 80 2.50 -0.89 15.45
N GLN A 81 3.23 -0.86 16.56
CA GLN A 81 4.50 -0.13 16.63
C GLN A 81 5.60 -0.94 15.97
N TYR A 82 6.17 -0.39 14.90
CA TYR A 82 7.27 -1.00 14.17
C TYR A 82 8.63 -0.42 14.58
N GLY A 83 9.71 -1.08 14.16
CA GLY A 83 11.07 -0.62 14.38
C GLY A 83 11.34 0.77 13.81
N ILE A 84 12.32 1.46 14.39
CA ILE A 84 12.72 2.80 13.97
C ILE A 84 13.06 2.81 12.47
N GLY A 85 12.58 3.84 11.77
CA GLY A 85 12.79 4.01 10.33
C GLY A 85 11.83 3.21 9.46
N SER A 86 10.83 2.54 10.06
CA SER A 86 9.71 1.95 9.32
C SER A 86 8.89 3.01 8.59
N ARG A 87 8.19 2.60 7.54
CA ARG A 87 7.30 3.47 6.75
C ARG A 87 6.04 2.73 6.35
N THR A 88 4.90 3.39 6.51
CA THR A 88 3.61 2.94 5.98
C THR A 88 3.16 3.92 4.92
N ILE A 89 2.81 3.41 3.74
CA ILE A 89 2.23 4.19 2.64
C ILE A 89 0.78 3.74 2.49
N ILE A 90 -0.14 4.70 2.41
CA ILE A 90 -1.57 4.43 2.27
C ILE A 90 -2.02 5.08 0.96
N THR A 91 -2.68 4.31 0.10
CA THR A 91 -3.37 4.87 -1.07
C THR A 91 -4.87 4.90 -0.80
N SER A 92 -5.50 6.01 -1.18
CA SER A 92 -6.94 6.17 -1.12
C SER A 92 -7.40 6.98 -2.32
N ARG A 93 -8.66 6.79 -2.72
CA ARG A 93 -9.34 7.62 -3.72
C ARG A 93 -10.03 8.82 -3.09
N ASP A 94 -10.18 8.82 -1.76
CA ASP A 94 -10.87 9.86 -1.03
C ASP A 94 -9.92 10.52 -0.02
N ARG A 95 -9.61 11.79 -0.27
CA ARG A 95 -8.79 12.60 0.63
C ARG A 95 -9.45 12.77 2.00
N GLY A 96 -10.78 12.79 2.06
CA GLY A 96 -11.54 12.90 3.31
C GLY A 96 -11.30 11.73 4.26
N THR A 97 -11.18 10.52 3.71
CA THR A 97 -10.80 9.32 4.47
C THR A 97 -9.45 9.48 5.17
N LEU A 98 -8.43 9.99 4.48
CA LEU A 98 -7.07 10.14 5.03
C LEU A 98 -7.01 11.20 6.14
N ARG A 99 -7.70 12.32 5.96
CA ARG A 99 -7.71 13.46 6.91
C ARG A 99 -8.23 13.13 8.31
N GLN A 100 -8.95 12.01 8.46
CA GLN A 100 -9.45 11.58 9.77
C GLN A 100 -8.35 11.05 10.69
N THR A 101 -7.19 10.67 10.13
CA THR A 101 -6.14 9.97 10.88
C THR A 101 -4.72 10.43 10.52
N VAL A 102 -4.54 10.99 9.31
CA VAL A 102 -3.24 11.43 8.80
C VAL A 102 -3.18 12.97 8.78
N GLU A 103 -2.08 13.53 9.27
CA GLU A 103 -1.82 14.97 9.20
C GLU A 103 -1.73 15.45 7.75
N GLU A 104 -2.23 16.65 7.47
CA GLU A 104 -2.33 17.18 6.11
C GLU A 104 -0.99 17.23 5.38
N ASP A 105 0.09 17.57 6.10
CA ASP A 105 1.46 17.66 5.55
C ASP A 105 2.00 16.30 5.06
N ASN A 106 1.38 15.19 5.48
CA ASN A 106 1.73 13.83 5.08
C ASN A 106 0.81 13.29 3.96
N ILE A 107 -0.17 14.06 3.50
CA ILE A 107 -1.09 13.67 2.42
C ILE A 107 -0.58 14.24 1.10
N TYR A 108 -0.29 13.35 0.15
CA TYR A 108 0.12 13.73 -1.20
C TYR A 108 -0.98 13.39 -2.20
N GLU A 109 -1.44 14.40 -2.94
CA GLU A 109 -2.38 14.22 -4.05
C GLU A 109 -1.60 13.83 -5.31
N VAL A 110 -1.86 12.64 -5.83
CA VAL A 110 -1.22 12.16 -7.06
C VAL A 110 -1.90 12.80 -8.26
N GLU A 111 -1.16 13.59 -9.02
CA GLU A 111 -1.65 14.22 -10.25
C GLU A 111 -1.93 13.20 -11.36
N VAL A 112 -2.95 13.51 -12.17
CA VAL A 112 -3.24 12.73 -13.39
C VAL A 112 -2.09 12.88 -14.37
N LEU A 113 -1.75 11.79 -15.06
CA LEU A 113 -0.74 11.81 -16.13
C LEU A 113 -1.15 12.79 -17.23
N LYS A 114 -0.19 13.59 -17.70
CA LYS A 114 -0.38 14.41 -18.89
C LYS A 114 -0.66 13.52 -20.10
N LEU A 115 -1.38 14.03 -21.09
CA LEU A 115 -1.76 13.26 -22.28
C LEU A 115 -0.56 12.55 -22.93
N ASP A 116 0.56 13.24 -23.10
CA ASP A 116 1.77 12.66 -23.70
C ASP A 116 2.37 11.52 -22.86
N ASP A 117 2.37 11.67 -21.53
CA ASP A 117 2.88 10.66 -20.60
C ASP A 117 1.92 9.45 -20.53
N ALA A 118 0.62 9.71 -20.55
CA ALA A 118 -0.43 8.69 -20.58
C ALA A 118 -0.35 7.88 -21.89
N LEU A 119 -0.20 8.55 -23.04
CA LEU A 119 0.00 7.91 -24.34
C LEU A 119 1.26 7.07 -24.34
N GLN A 120 2.37 7.60 -23.83
CA GLN A 120 3.63 6.86 -23.73
C GLN A 120 3.48 5.60 -22.85
N LEU A 121 2.80 5.73 -21.70
CA LEU A 121 2.51 4.60 -20.82
C LEU A 121 1.64 3.55 -21.52
N PHE A 122 0.60 3.97 -22.22
CA PHE A 122 -0.26 3.10 -23.02
C PHE A 122 0.55 2.34 -24.08
N CYS A 123 1.33 3.05 -24.90
CA CYS A 123 2.15 2.43 -25.95
C CYS A 123 3.13 1.41 -25.37
N SER A 124 3.82 1.76 -24.28
CA SER A 124 4.78 0.87 -23.61
C SER A 124 4.12 -0.43 -23.14
N ARG A 125 2.86 -0.36 -22.65
CA ARG A 125 2.11 -1.52 -22.16
C ARG A 125 1.49 -2.35 -23.27
N ALA A 126 0.89 -1.71 -24.27
CA ALA A 126 0.20 -2.40 -25.37
C ALA A 126 1.18 -3.04 -26.36
N PHE A 127 2.27 -2.34 -26.69
CA PHE A 127 3.14 -2.73 -27.81
C PHE A 127 4.48 -3.34 -27.40
N LYS A 128 4.77 -3.48 -26.09
CA LYS A 128 5.98 -4.12 -25.51
C LYS A 128 7.35 -3.62 -26.01
N ASN A 129 7.40 -2.64 -26.92
CA ASN A 129 8.59 -2.14 -27.59
C ASN A 129 8.65 -0.61 -27.54
N ASN A 130 9.77 -0.07 -27.06
CA ASN A 130 10.05 1.37 -27.01
C ASN A 130 10.28 2.01 -28.39
N SER A 131 10.11 1.24 -29.48
CA SER A 131 10.41 1.63 -30.86
C SER A 131 9.19 1.74 -31.77
N THR A 132 7.97 1.51 -31.26
CA THR A 132 6.76 1.87 -32.02
C THR A 132 6.70 3.39 -32.14
N ARG A 133 6.59 3.89 -33.38
CA ARG A 133 6.63 5.35 -33.63
C ARG A 133 5.39 5.94 -32.96
N ARG A 134 5.53 7.10 -32.30
CA ARG A 134 4.43 7.87 -31.68
C ARG A 134 3.21 8.04 -32.59
N THR A 135 3.39 7.97 -33.90
CA THR A 135 2.33 8.02 -34.92
C THR A 135 1.35 6.85 -34.81
N ASP A 136 1.84 5.64 -34.57
CA ASP A 136 1.04 4.41 -34.64
C ASP A 136 0.10 4.28 -33.42
N CYS A 137 0.42 4.96 -32.32
CA CYS A 137 -0.43 5.01 -31.13
C CYS A 137 -1.50 6.11 -31.18
N LYS A 138 -1.32 7.18 -31.99
CA LYS A 138 -2.29 8.28 -32.05
C LYS A 138 -3.59 7.87 -32.75
N GLU A 139 -3.51 6.98 -33.72
CA GLU A 139 -4.66 6.45 -34.46
C GLU A 139 -5.59 5.54 -33.61
N LEU A 140 -5.17 5.15 -32.40
CA LEU A 140 -5.95 4.31 -31.47
C LEU A 140 -6.62 5.11 -30.34
N ALA A 141 -6.39 6.43 -30.30
CA ALA A 141 -6.96 7.33 -29.29
C ALA A 141 -8.19 8.11 -29.82
N GLU A 142 -8.59 7.87 -31.07
CA GLU A 142 -9.87 8.29 -31.68
C GLU A 142 -10.90 7.15 -31.59
#